data_AF-A0A1V4AMT9-F1
#
_entry.id   AF-A0A1V4AMT9-F1
#
_cell.length_a   1.000
_cell.length_b   1.000
_cell.length_c   1.000
_cell.angle_alpha   90.00
_cell.angle_beta   90.00
_cell.angle_gamma   90.00
#
_symmetry.space_group_name_H-M   'P 1'
#
loop_
_entity.id
_entity.type
_entity.pdbx_description
1 polymer ?
#
loop_
_entity_poly.entity_id
_entity_poly.type
_entity_poly.pdbx_seq_one_letter_code
_entity_poly.pdbx_strand_id
1 'polypeptide(L)'
;MEYKKDFDTDVMKIALCPDCKGKGFNYNEFGAKLKCYHCNGFGRVVRNKKLTDIPLSEFYDFDDENDSQIRIKIDPQEEASECPSA
;
A
#
# COMPACT_ATOMS: atom_id res chain seq x y z
N MET A 1 -4.80 12.42 -16.87
CA MET A 1 -4.16 12.37 -15.53
C MET A 1 -3.75 10.93 -15.29
N GLU A 2 -2.46 10.62 -15.43
CA GLU A 2 -1.92 9.31 -15.06
C GLU A 2 -1.66 9.31 -13.55
N TYR A 3 -2.41 8.51 -12.80
CA TYR A 3 -2.17 8.32 -11.37
C TYR A 3 -0.95 7.40 -11.21
N LYS A 4 0.24 7.97 -11.06
CA LYS A 4 1.41 7.21 -10.62
C LYS A 4 1.24 6.93 -9.13
N LYS A 5 0.99 5.67 -8.80
CA LYS A 5 0.93 5.22 -7.41
C LYS A 5 2.36 5.20 -6.89
N ASP A 6 2.76 6.27 -6.21
CA ASP A 6 4.07 6.37 -5.60
C ASP A 6 4.29 5.20 -4.63
N PHE A 7 5.50 4.64 -4.66
CA PHE A 7 5.88 3.52 -3.82
C PHE A 7 6.06 4.02 -2.39
N ASP A 8 5.01 3.90 -1.59
CA ASP A 8 5.04 4.23 -0.17
C ASP A 8 5.78 3.13 0.61
N THR A 9 7.01 3.43 1.04
CA THR A 9 7.89 2.49 1.75
C THR A 9 7.37 2.04 3.11
N ASP A 10 6.46 2.80 3.73
CA ASP A 10 5.91 2.50 5.05
C ASP A 10 4.83 1.41 4.96
N VAL A 11 4.09 1.39 3.85
CA VAL A 11 3.01 0.41 3.61
C VAL A 11 3.45 -0.74 2.68
N MET A 12 4.41 -0.50 1.78
CA MET A 12 4.87 -1.46 0.78
C MET A 12 6.22 -2.07 1.18
N LYS A 13 6.20 -3.30 1.69
CA LYS A 13 7.43 -4.04 1.99
C LYS A 13 7.84 -4.90 0.81
N ILE A 14 9.08 -4.77 0.36
CA ILE A 14 9.68 -5.66 -0.63
C ILE A 14 9.97 -7.00 0.05
N ALA A 15 9.34 -8.07 -0.42
CA ALA A 15 9.57 -9.43 0.05
C ALA A 15 10.21 -10.28 -1.06
N LEU A 16 10.90 -11.35 -0.67
CA LEU A 16 11.32 -12.36 -1.65
C LEU A 16 10.08 -13.01 -2.29
N CYS A 17 10.15 -13.27 -3.59
CA CYS A 17 9.12 -14.01 -4.28
C CYS A 17 8.95 -15.39 -3.61
N PRO A 18 7.73 -15.78 -3.20
CA PRO A 18 7.52 -17.03 -2.49
C PRO A 18 7.82 -18.26 -3.35
N ASP A 19 7.62 -18.16 -4.67
CA ASP A 19 7.81 -19.27 -5.62
C ASP A 19 9.28 -19.55 -5.88
N CYS A 20 10.02 -18.55 -6.38
CA CYS A 20 11.42 -18.74 -6.74
C CYS A 20 12.39 -18.43 -5.60
N LYS A 21 11.90 -18.04 -4.42
CA LYS A 21 12.68 -17.73 -3.21
C LYS A 21 13.84 -16.76 -3.47
N GLY A 22 13.61 -15.71 -4.26
CA GLY A 22 14.65 -14.73 -4.60
C GLY A 22 15.45 -14.98 -5.88
N LYS A 23 15.35 -16.18 -6.50
CA LYS A 23 16.19 -16.54 -7.65
C LYS A 23 15.80 -15.86 -8.97
N GLY A 24 14.52 -15.48 -9.12
CA GLY A 24 13.96 -14.95 -10.38
C GLY A 24 13.64 -16.03 -11.43
N PHE A 25 14.05 -17.28 -11.24
CA PHE A 25 13.75 -18.38 -12.13
C PHE A 25 13.47 -19.67 -11.36
N ASN A 26 12.75 -20.59 -12.01
CA ASN A 26 12.51 -21.97 -11.57
C ASN A 26 13.06 -22.94 -12.62
N TYR A 27 13.28 -24.19 -12.24
CA TYR A 27 13.67 -25.23 -13.20
C TYR A 27 12.42 -26.02 -13.62
N ASN A 28 12.29 -26.34 -14.90
CA ASN A 28 11.28 -27.30 -15.36
C ASN A 28 11.74 -28.75 -15.14
N GLU A 29 10.87 -29.70 -15.46
CA GLU A 29 11.14 -31.15 -15.39
C GLU A 29 12.33 -31.61 -16.24
N PHE A 30 12.72 -30.82 -17.25
CA PHE A 30 13.88 -31.06 -18.11
C PHE A 30 15.16 -30.36 -17.63
N GLY A 31 15.13 -29.69 -16.47
CA GLY A 31 16.26 -28.96 -15.89
C GLY A 31 16.55 -27.61 -16.57
N ALA A 32 15.68 -27.11 -17.45
CA ALA A 32 15.83 -25.80 -18.06
C ALA A 32 15.36 -24.68 -17.12
N LYS A 33 16.10 -23.56 -17.10
CA LYS A 33 15.72 -22.36 -16.34
C LYS A 33 14.58 -21.65 -17.03
N LEU A 34 13.44 -21.57 -16.37
CA LEU A 34 12.29 -20.78 -16.77
C LEU A 34 12.15 -19.56 -15.87
N LYS A 35 11.88 -18.42 -16.49
CA LYS A 35 11.56 -17.17 -15.78
C LYS A 35 10.42 -17.43 -14.80
N CYS A 36 10.59 -17.01 -13.54
CA CYS A 36 9.54 -17.18 -12.54
C CYS A 36 8.34 -16.31 -12.94
N TYR A 37 7.20 -16.96 -13.17
CA TYR A 37 5.95 -16.30 -13.59
C TYR A 37 5.44 -15.31 -12.53
N HIS A 38 5.51 -15.69 -11.26
CA HIS A 38 4.94 -14.88 -10.18
C HIS A 38 5.67 -13.55 -9.94
N CYS A 39 7.00 -13.53 -10.06
CA CYS A 39 7.78 -12.31 -9.92
C CYS A 39 8.37 -11.79 -11.24
N ASN A 40 7.95 -12.32 -12.38
CA ASN A 40 8.46 -11.94 -13.70
C ASN A 40 10.00 -11.77 -13.75
N GLY A 41 10.76 -12.68 -13.16
CA GLY A 41 12.23 -12.62 -13.19
C GLY A 41 12.90 -11.77 -12.11
N PHE A 42 12.16 -10.93 -11.39
CA PHE A 42 12.73 -9.99 -10.42
C PHE A 42 13.20 -10.65 -9.11
N GLY A 43 12.69 -11.83 -8.80
CA GLY A 43 12.98 -12.55 -7.55
C GLY A 43 12.33 -11.95 -6.31
N ARG A 44 11.71 -10.77 -6.42
CA ARG A 44 11.06 -10.03 -5.34
C ARG A 44 9.65 -9.62 -5.74
N VAL A 45 8.79 -9.44 -4.75
CA VAL A 45 7.40 -8.98 -4.90
C VAL A 45 7.09 -7.93 -3.85
N VAL A 46 6.21 -6.99 -4.19
CA VAL A 46 5.70 -6.00 -3.24
C VAL A 46 4.58 -6.63 -2.43
N ARG A 47 4.72 -6.65 -1.10
CA ARG A 47 3.62 -7.00 -0.20
C ARG A 47 3.06 -5.74 0.43
N ASN A 48 1.77 -5.50 0.19
CA ASN A 48 1.04 -4.48 0.93
C ASN A 48 0.87 -4.99 2.36
N LYS A 49 1.34 -4.21 3.33
CA LYS A 49 1.00 -4.44 4.73
C LYS A 49 -0.50 -4.14 4.85
N LYS A 50 -1.30 -5.12 5.29
CA LYS A 50 -2.67 -4.81 5.73
C LYS A 50 -2.52 -3.81 6.88
N LEU A 51 -3.02 -2.59 6.70
CA LEU A 51 -3.34 -1.76 7.85
C LEU A 51 -4.32 -2.58 8.68
N THR A 52 -3.94 -2.84 9.93
CA THR A 52 -4.75 -3.58 10.89
C THR A 52 -6.16 -3.04 10.89
N ASP A 53 -7.16 -3.92 10.90
CA ASP A 53 -8.58 -3.58 10.99
C ASP A 53 -8.83 -2.69 12.21
N ILE A 54 -8.77 -1.38 12.03
CA ILE A 54 -9.23 -0.43 13.04
C ILE A 54 -10.75 -0.59 13.05
N PRO A 55 -11.35 -1.01 14.17
CA PRO A 55 -12.79 -1.23 14.21
C PRO A 55 -13.48 0.10 13.90
N LEU A 56 -14.42 0.07 12.95
CA LEU A 56 -15.09 1.27 12.47
C LEU A 56 -15.71 2.09 13.61
N SER A 57 -16.06 1.45 14.72
CA SER A 57 -16.58 2.06 15.95
C SER A 57 -15.65 3.09 16.61
N GLU A 58 -14.35 3.06 16.34
CA GLU A 58 -13.41 4.05 16.88
C GLU A 58 -13.48 5.40 16.15
N PHE A 59 -14.23 5.50 15.04
CA PHE A 59 -14.33 6.72 14.24
C PHE A 59 -15.71 7.40 14.29
N TYR A 60 -16.72 6.81 14.94
CA TYR A 60 -18.07 7.36 14.99
C TYR A 60 -18.56 7.51 16.43
N ASP A 61 -18.64 8.75 16.90
CA ASP A 61 -19.51 9.11 18.02
C ASP A 61 -20.94 9.20 17.45
N PHE A 62 -21.78 8.21 17.74
CA PHE A 62 -23.22 8.29 17.45
C PHE A 62 -23.85 9.25 18.46
N ASP A 63 -23.84 10.54 18.18
CA ASP A 63 -24.72 11.49 18.85
C ASP A 63 -26.15 11.21 18.40
N ASP A 64 -26.91 10.59 19.31
CA ASP A 64 -28.32 10.25 19.20
C ASP A 64 -29.13 11.56 19.16
N GLU A 65 -29.24 12.18 17.98
CA GLU A 65 -30.37 13.00 17.52
C GLU A 65 -30.04 13.58 16.13
N ASN A 66 -30.45 12.83 15.09
CA ASN A 66 -30.85 13.37 13.79
C ASN A 66 -29.85 14.31 13.07
N ASP A 67 -28.84 13.75 12.40
CA ASP A 67 -28.43 14.25 11.07
C ASP A 67 -27.64 13.17 10.32
N SER A 68 -28.08 12.82 9.12
CA SER A 68 -27.47 11.78 8.27
C SER A 68 -26.15 12.22 7.63
N GLN A 69 -25.38 13.07 8.30
CA GLN A 69 -24.15 13.67 7.80
C GLN A 69 -22.95 13.11 8.56
N ILE A 70 -22.15 12.30 7.86
CA ILE A 70 -20.83 11.86 8.32
C ILE A 70 -19.92 13.10 8.39
N ARG A 71 -19.67 13.63 9.59
CA ARG A 71 -18.70 14.70 9.82
C ARG A 71 -17.33 14.08 10.05
N ILE A 72 -16.52 14.01 8.99
CA ILE A 72 -15.11 13.63 9.10
C ILE A 72 -14.40 14.77 9.83
N LYS A 73 -13.94 14.52 11.06
CA LYS A 73 -13.01 15.43 11.77
C LYS A 73 -11.67 15.35 11.04
N ILE A 74 -11.51 16.19 10.03
CA ILE A 74 -10.20 16.41 9.42
C ILE A 74 -9.49 17.35 10.38
N ASP A 75 -8.51 16.84 11.12
CA ASP A 75 -7.54 17.72 11.79
C ASP A 75 -6.97 18.65 10.72
N PRO A 76 -7.10 19.98 10.86
CA PRO A 76 -6.52 20.89 9.91
C PRO A 76 -5.01 20.62 9.89
N GLN A 77 -4.50 20.12 8.77
CA GLN A 77 -3.06 20.11 8.56
C GLN A 77 -2.58 21.55 8.69
N GLU A 78 -1.65 21.74 9.62
CA GLU A 78 -0.98 23.00 9.89
C GLU A 78 -0.60 23.70 8.58
N GLU A 79 -1.22 24.87 8.44
CA GLU A 79 -0.90 26.08 7.69
C GLU A 79 0.05 25.96 6.50
N ALA A 80 -0.48 26.37 5.35
CA ALA A 80 0.26 26.73 4.16
C ALA A 80 1.44 27.65 4.52
N SER A 81 2.63 27.19 4.18
CA SER A 81 3.86 28.00 4.24
C SER A 81 3.69 29.27 3.41
N GLU A 82 3.98 30.40 4.05
CA GLU A 82 3.98 31.73 3.47
C GLU A 82 4.82 31.78 2.19
N CYS A 83 4.25 32.32 1.10
CA CYS A 83 5.01 32.66 -0.09
C CYS A 83 5.84 33.94 0.18
N PRO A 84 7.18 33.93 0.15
CA PRO A 84 7.93 35.18 0.15
C PRO A 84 7.74 35.86 -1.22
N SER A 85 7.07 37.01 -1.19
CA SER A 85 7.06 37.95 -2.31
C SER A 85 8.39 38.69 -2.33
N ALA A 86 9.11 38.62 -3.44
CA ALA A 86 10.22 39.50 -3.77
C ALA A 86 10.12 39.92 -5.24
#